data_AF-A0AAV8WZM5-F1
#
_entry.id   AF-A0AAV8WZM5-F1
#
_cell.length_a   1.000
_cell.length_b   1.000
_cell.length_c   1.000
_cell.angle_alpha   90.00
_cell.angle_beta   90.00
_cell.angle_gamma   90.00
#
_symmetry.space_group_name_H-M   'P 1'
#
loop_
_entity.id
_entity.type
_entity.pdbx_description
1 polymer ?
#
loop_
_entity_poly.entity_id
_entity_poly.type
_entity_poly.pdbx_seq_one_letter_code
_entity_poly.pdbx_strand_id
1 'polypeptide(L)'
;MKLQEFRLMLVFKINTNYNGNSSLICNEFRLPLTSPSFVMEPPARLEFSNSSGGWLDCSASGSPQPSIDWLSVDGTSVGDVSGIRRVLRNGTLFLQPFAAPVLPPRHP
;
A
#
# COMPACT_ATOMS: atom_id res chain seq x y z
N MET A 1 -12.59 19.54 -13.25
CA MET A 1 -12.08 18.29 -12.63
C MET A 1 -11.22 17.58 -13.65
N LYS A 2 -9.89 17.52 -13.44
CA LYS A 2 -8.96 16.84 -14.34
C LYS A 2 -8.68 15.47 -13.73
N LEU A 3 -9.22 14.41 -14.33
CA LEU A 3 -8.76 13.06 -14.03
C LEU A 3 -7.31 12.99 -14.49
N GLN A 4 -6.39 12.67 -13.58
CA GLN A 4 -5.02 12.46 -13.95
C GLN A 4 -4.74 10.96 -13.87
N GLU A 5 -4.45 10.36 -15.01
CA GLU A 5 -4.03 8.95 -15.09
C GLU A 5 -2.61 8.81 -14.53
N PHE A 6 -2.49 8.74 -13.21
CA PHE A 6 -1.25 8.27 -12.60
C PHE A 6 -1.25 6.74 -12.62
N ARG A 7 -0.56 6.17 -13.61
CA ARG A 7 -0.22 4.74 -13.63
C ARG A 7 0.82 4.46 -12.54
N LEU A 8 0.36 4.28 -11.31
CA LEU A 8 1.20 3.73 -10.24
C LEU A 8 1.27 2.22 -10.44
N MET A 9 2.41 1.76 -10.96
CA MET A 9 2.79 0.35 -10.92
C MET A 9 3.38 0.06 -9.55
N LEU A 10 2.50 -0.20 -8.58
CA LEU A 10 2.89 -0.59 -7.23
C LEU A 10 2.76 -2.11 -7.10
N VAL A 11 3.76 -2.68 -6.45
CA VAL A 11 3.84 -4.10 -6.13
C VAL A 11 3.61 -4.25 -4.64
N PHE A 12 2.78 -5.24 -4.30
CA PHE A 12 2.29 -5.47 -2.96
C PHE A 12 3.03 -6.65 -2.36
N LYS A 13 3.66 -6.45 -1.21
CA LYS A 13 4.41 -7.50 -0.54
C LYS A 13 3.85 -7.75 0.85
N ILE A 14 3.49 -9.00 1.10
CA ILE A 14 3.19 -9.48 2.44
C ILE A 14 4.50 -9.91 3.09
N ASN A 15 4.85 -9.27 4.20
CA ASN A 15 6.00 -9.67 5.02
C ASN A 15 5.52 -10.43 6.24
N THR A 16 6.16 -11.57 6.51
CA THR A 16 5.91 -12.38 7.69
C THR A 16 7.09 -12.28 8.64
N ASN A 17 6.84 -11.91 9.89
CA ASN A 17 7.85 -11.93 10.94
C ASN A 17 7.89 -13.32 11.59
N TYR A 18 8.42 -14.32 10.87
CA TYR A 18 8.79 -15.58 11.51
C TYR A 18 10.21 -15.41 12.07
N ASN A 19 10.33 -15.14 13.38
CA ASN A 19 11.59 -15.29 14.10
C ASN A 19 11.94 -16.79 14.11
N GLY A 20 12.71 -17.23 13.11
CA GLY A 20 13.07 -18.63 12.93
C GLY A 20 14.02 -19.12 14.02
N ASN A 21 13.46 -19.61 15.13
CA ASN A 21 13.95 -20.85 15.73
C ASN A 21 13.05 -21.96 15.22
N SER A 22 13.36 -22.48 14.03
CA SER A 22 12.67 -23.61 13.41
C SER A 22 13.05 -24.92 14.10
N SER A 23 12.83 -25.01 15.41
CA SER A 23 12.85 -26.29 16.12
C SER A 23 11.42 -26.79 16.17
N LEU A 24 11.15 -27.83 15.38
CA LEU A 24 9.91 -28.59 15.39
C LEU A 24 9.68 -29.11 16.82
N ILE A 25 8.93 -28.38 17.65
CA ILE A 25 8.43 -28.91 18.92
C ILE A 25 6.91 -28.96 18.82
N CYS A 26 6.42 -30.12 18.41
CA CYS A 26 5.01 -30.48 18.34
C CYS A 26 4.41 -30.71 19.75
N ASN A 27 4.62 -29.83 20.73
CA ASN A 27 4.01 -29.96 22.06
C ASN A 27 3.58 -28.60 22.65
N GLU A 28 2.26 -28.47 22.85
CA GLU A 28 1.60 -27.65 23.89
C GLU A 28 1.55 -26.11 23.79
N PHE A 29 1.37 -25.52 22.60
CA PHE A 29 0.43 -24.40 22.40
C PHE A 29 0.18 -24.24 20.89
N ARG A 30 -0.92 -24.81 20.39
CA ARG A 30 -1.33 -24.64 18.98
C ARG A 30 -1.87 -23.22 18.78
N LEU A 31 -0.99 -22.25 18.63
CA LEU A 31 -1.39 -21.04 17.92
C LEU A 31 -1.77 -21.48 16.50
N PRO A 32 -2.97 -21.14 16.00
CA PRO A 32 -3.34 -21.48 14.64
C PRO A 32 -2.34 -20.78 13.72
N LEU A 33 -1.39 -21.53 13.16
CA LEU A 33 -0.46 -21.03 12.16
C LEU A 33 -1.19 -21.06 10.83
N THR A 34 -1.54 -19.88 10.33
CA THR A 34 -2.18 -19.73 9.02
C THR A 34 -1.22 -18.99 8.11
N SER A 35 -1.08 -19.52 6.89
CA SER A 35 -0.28 -18.86 5.86
C SER A 35 -0.86 -17.47 5.57
N PRO A 36 0.00 -16.46 5.33
CA PRO A 36 -0.48 -15.17 4.87
C PRO A 36 -1.24 -15.31 3.55
N SER A 37 -2.42 -14.70 3.47
CA SER A 37 -3.20 -14.60 2.24
C SER A 37 -3.74 -13.18 2.07
N PHE A 38 -3.87 -12.75 0.82
CA PHE A 38 -4.55 -11.51 0.51
C PHE A 38 -6.05 -11.65 0.86
N VAL A 39 -6.57 -10.66 1.57
CA VAL A 39 -8.00 -10.53 1.86
C VAL A 39 -8.61 -9.50 0.93
N MET A 40 -7.90 -8.39 0.71
CA MET A 40 -8.29 -7.36 -0.24
C MET A 40 -7.09 -6.97 -1.08
N GLU A 41 -7.24 -7.19 -2.38
CA GLU A 41 -6.28 -6.74 -3.36
C GLU A 41 -6.61 -5.32 -3.84
N PRO A 42 -5.57 -4.52 -4.04
CA PRO A 42 -5.65 -3.19 -4.66
C PRO A 42 -6.09 -3.27 -6.13
N PRO A 43 -6.64 -2.19 -6.70
CA PRO A 43 -6.84 -2.11 -8.14
C PRO A 43 -5.49 -1.99 -8.87
N ALA A 44 -5.36 -2.67 -10.02
CA ALA A 44 -4.17 -2.58 -10.88
C ALA A 44 -3.93 -1.17 -11.47
N ARG A 45 -4.96 -0.32 -11.42
CA ARG A 45 -4.92 1.09 -11.82
C ARG A 45 -5.78 1.90 -10.87
N LEU A 46 -5.21 2.99 -10.38
CA LEU A 46 -5.96 4.02 -9.68
C LEU A 46 -6.08 5.26 -10.56
N GLU A 47 -7.31 5.73 -10.72
CA GLU A 47 -7.58 7.03 -11.32
C GLU A 47 -8.05 7.97 -10.22
N PHE A 48 -7.38 9.11 -10.08
CA PHE A 48 -7.72 10.06 -9.05
C PHE A 48 -7.57 11.51 -9.53
N SER A 49 -8.27 12.42 -8.87
CA SER A 49 -8.18 13.84 -9.17
C SER A 49 -7.13 14.51 -8.28
N ASN A 50 -6.49 15.55 -8.80
CA ASN A 50 -5.54 16.34 -8.03
C ASN A 50 -6.19 16.96 -6.76
N SER A 51 -7.50 17.22 -6.78
CA SER A 51 -8.24 17.80 -5.66
C SER A 51 -8.68 16.79 -4.60
N SER A 52 -8.97 15.54 -4.97
CA SER A 52 -9.41 14.51 -4.04
C SER A 52 -8.26 13.70 -3.45
N GLY A 53 -7.12 13.66 -4.16
CA GLY A 53 -6.12 12.63 -3.91
C GLY A 53 -6.69 11.25 -4.25
N GLY A 54 -5.97 10.21 -3.83
CA GLY A 54 -6.35 8.82 -4.06
C GLY A 54 -5.96 7.92 -2.90
N TRP A 55 -6.60 6.76 -2.79
CA TRP A 55 -6.23 5.75 -1.81
C TRP A 55 -6.20 4.39 -2.47
N LEU A 56 -5.27 3.56 -2.01
CA LEU A 56 -5.20 2.16 -2.36
C LEU A 56 -5.30 1.35 -1.08
N ASP A 57 -6.42 0.68 -0.91
CA ASP A 57 -6.65 -0.22 0.20
C ASP A 57 -6.10 -1.60 -0.10
N CYS A 58 -5.43 -2.19 0.87
CA CYS A 58 -5.01 -3.58 0.82
C CYS A 58 -5.07 -4.19 2.21
N SER A 59 -5.42 -5.46 2.30
CA SER A 59 -5.41 -6.20 3.56
C SER A 59 -4.95 -7.63 3.36
N ALA A 60 -4.24 -8.14 4.37
CA ALA A 60 -3.75 -9.50 4.41
C ALA A 60 -4.10 -10.11 5.77
N SER A 61 -4.39 -11.41 5.77
CA SER A 61 -4.67 -12.19 6.97
C SER A 61 -3.69 -13.36 7.04
N GLY A 62 -3.35 -13.76 8.26
CA GLY A 62 -2.38 -14.80 8.53
C GLY A 62 -2.03 -14.81 10.01
N SER A 63 -1.34 -15.84 10.46
CA SER A 63 -0.92 -15.98 11.85
C SER A 63 0.52 -16.48 11.89
N PRO A 64 1.47 -15.65 12.37
CA PRO A 64 1.28 -14.31 12.96
C PRO A 64 0.76 -13.28 11.95
N GLN A 65 0.12 -12.22 12.46
CA GLN A 65 -0.47 -11.17 11.63
C GLN A 65 0.57 -10.60 10.65
N PRO A 66 0.35 -10.70 9.32
CA PRO A 66 1.28 -10.15 8.34
C PRO A 66 1.33 -8.63 8.38
N SER A 67 2.49 -8.07 8.02
CA SER A 67 2.65 -6.66 7.67
C SER A 67 2.62 -6.48 6.15
N ILE A 68 2.21 -5.30 5.72
CA ILE A 68 2.05 -4.95 4.31
C ILE A 68 3.06 -3.88 3.96
N ASP A 69 3.82 -4.11 2.90
CA ASP A 69 4.74 -3.16 2.33
C ASP A 69 4.40 -2.86 0.87
N TRP A 70 4.50 -1.57 0.55
CA TRP A 70 4.33 -1.05 -0.78
C TRP A 70 5.67 -0.98 -1.46
N LEU A 71 5.77 -1.50 -2.67
CA LEU A 71 6.96 -1.44 -3.50
C LEU A 71 6.61 -0.74 -4.81
N SER A 72 7.54 -0.01 -5.40
CA SER A 72 7.43 0.39 -6.81
C SER A 72 7.77 -0.80 -7.72
N VAL A 73 7.49 -0.65 -9.01
CA VAL A 73 7.75 -1.69 -10.02
C VAL A 73 9.20 -2.16 -10.09
N ASP A 74 10.13 -1.30 -9.67
CA ASP A 74 11.57 -1.59 -9.55
C ASP A 74 11.93 -2.36 -8.26
N GLY A 75 10.96 -2.64 -7.39
CA GLY A 75 11.14 -3.30 -6.10
C GLY A 75 11.54 -2.38 -4.95
N THR A 76 11.62 -1.06 -5.18
CA THR A 76 11.99 -0.09 -4.14
C THR A 76 10.84 0.10 -3.15
N SER A 77 11.13 0.12 -1.84
CA SER A 77 10.12 0.35 -0.82
C SER A 77 9.53 1.77 -0.90
N VAL A 78 8.21 1.83 -0.95
CA VAL A 78 7.41 3.05 -1.02
C VAL A 78 6.92 3.38 0.38
N GLY A 79 7.65 4.28 1.03
CA GLY A 79 7.26 4.86 2.32
C GLY A 79 6.49 6.19 2.20
N ASP A 80 6.25 6.79 3.37
CA ASP A 80 5.70 8.14 3.51
C ASP A 80 6.66 9.18 2.87
N VAL A 81 6.07 10.10 2.10
CA VAL A 81 6.73 11.29 1.59
C VAL A 81 5.80 12.45 1.88
N SER A 82 6.27 13.36 2.74
CA SER A 82 5.49 14.49 3.21
C SER A 82 4.93 15.33 2.05
N GLY A 83 3.61 15.53 2.04
CA GLY A 83 2.91 16.32 1.03
C GLY A 83 2.56 15.57 -0.25
N ILE A 84 2.96 14.30 -0.39
CA ILE A 84 2.76 13.51 -1.61
C ILE A 84 2.02 12.21 -1.31
N ARG A 85 2.52 11.42 -0.35
CA ARG A 85 1.96 10.09 -0.06
C ARG A 85 2.22 9.67 1.38
N ARG A 86 1.33 8.85 1.92
CA ARG A 86 1.41 8.31 3.27
C ARG A 86 0.95 6.85 3.30
N VAL A 87 1.72 5.99 3.96
CA VAL A 87 1.28 4.62 4.28
C VAL A 87 0.61 4.64 5.65
N LEU A 88 -0.67 4.26 5.70
CA LEU A 88 -1.45 4.19 6.93
C LEU A 88 -1.17 2.88 7.68
N ARG A 89 -1.46 2.87 8.99
CA ARG A 89 -1.23 1.69 9.85
C ARG A 89 -2.05 0.46 9.43
N ASN A 90 -3.17 0.66 8.75
CA ASN A 90 -4.01 -0.41 8.22
C ASN A 90 -3.47 -1.01 6.89
N GLY A 91 -2.36 -0.48 6.37
CA GLY A 91 -1.78 -0.90 5.09
C GLY A 91 -2.23 -0.05 3.90
N THR A 92 -3.21 0.86 4.04
CA THR A 92 -3.67 1.70 2.94
C THR A 92 -2.57 2.70 2.52
N LEU A 93 -2.30 2.80 1.22
CA LEU A 93 -1.48 3.89 0.66
C LEU A 93 -2.38 5.05 0.27
N PHE A 94 -2.21 6.19 0.96
CA PHE A 94 -2.90 7.42 0.68
C PHE A 94 -2.02 8.36 -0.15
N LEU A 95 -2.54 8.83 -1.28
CA LEU A 95 -1.93 9.82 -2.14
C LEU A 95 -2.60 11.17 -1.87
N GLN A 96 -1.81 12.14 -1.43
CA GLN A 96 -2.34 13.43 -1.03
C GLN A 96 -2.83 14.22 -2.25
N PRO A 97 -3.90 15.02 -2.09
CA PRO A 97 -4.26 16.03 -3.07
C PRO A 97 -3.07 16.97 -3.34
N PHE A 98 -2.91 17.38 -4.59
CA PHE A 98 -1.90 18.35 -5.00
C PHE A 98 -2.55 19.51 -5.77
N ALA A 99 -2.05 20.72 -5.57
CA ALA A 99 -2.53 21.89 -6.30
C ALA A 99 -2.14 21.76 -7.78
N ALA A 100 -3.11 21.81 -8.69
CA ALA A 100 -2.80 21.97 -10.10
C ALA A 100 -2.23 23.37 -10.31
N PRO A 101 -1.21 23.54 -11.17
CA PRO A 101 -0.74 24.86 -11.54
C PRO A 101 -1.91 25.67 -12.12
N VAL A 102 -2.24 26.79 -11.48
CA VAL A 102 -3.20 27.75 -12.05
C VAL A 102 -2.50 28.38 -13.25
N LEU A 103 -2.97 28.07 -14.46
CA LEU A 103 -2.47 28.73 -15.65
C LEU A 103 -2.83 30.22 -15.53
N PRO A 104 -1.87 31.15 -15.74
CA PRO A 104 -2.19 32.57 -15.80
C PRO A 104 -3.20 32.79 -16.93
N PRO A 105 -4.12 33.76 -16.78
CA PRO A 105 -5.07 34.09 -17.83
C PRO A 105 -4.29 34.41 -19.10
N ARG A 106 -4.63 33.73 -20.22
CA ARG A 106 -4.16 34.18 -21.52
C ARG A 106 -4.78 35.55 -21.73
N HIS A 107 -3.94 36.58 -21.77
CA HIS A 107 -4.39 37.92 -22.17
C HIS A 107 -5.07 37.83 -23.56
N PRO A 108 -6.14 38.61 -23.78
CA PRO A 108 -6.88 38.63 -25.03
C PRO A 108 -6.03 39.05 -26.23
#